data_AF-A0A543J3K9-F1
#
_entry.id   AF-A0A543J3K9-F1
#
_cell.length_a   1.000
_cell.length_b   1.000
_cell.length_c   1.000
_cell.angle_alpha   90.00
_cell.angle_beta   90.00
_cell.angle_gamma   90.00
#
_symmetry.space_group_name_H-M   'P 1'
#
loop_
_entity.id
_entity.type
_entity.pdbx_description
1 polymer ?
#
loop_
_entity_poly.entity_id
_entity_poly.type
_entity_poly.pdbx_seq_one_letter_code
_entity_poly.pdbx_strand_id
1 'polypeptide(L)' 'MCAVQWAIRRAQAAFRGIRTRGDAGMSTAEYAVGTIAACAFAALLYKIVTSPGVQEMLTGLIDRALKLAG' A
#
# COMPACT_ATOMS: atom_id res chain seq x y z
N MET A 1 -18.83 -3.47 46.91
CA MET A 1 -18.61 -3.97 45.54
C MET A 1 -19.21 -3.09 44.42
N CYS A 2 -20.37 -2.44 44.60
CA CYS A 2 -21.04 -1.69 43.52
C CYS A 2 -20.23 -0.52 42.91
N ALA A 3 -19.48 0.25 43.70
CA ALA A 3 -18.71 1.40 43.19
C ALA A 3 -17.56 0.97 42.25
N VAL A 4 -16.85 -0.11 42.61
CA VAL A 4 -15.78 -0.68 41.78
C VAL A 4 -16.35 -1.28 40.49
N GLN A 5 -17.49 -1.99 40.56
CA GLN A 5 -18.13 -2.55 39.38
C GLN A 5 -18.68 -1.48 38.42
N TRP A 6 -19.18 -0.35 38.93
CA TRP A 6 -19.60 0.78 38.10
C TRP A 6 -18.42 1.44 37.38
N ALA A 7 -17.31 1.67 38.10
CA ALA A 7 -16.09 2.22 37.51
C ALA A 7 -15.52 1.30 36.41
N ILE A 8 -15.47 -0.02 36.67
CA ILE A 8 -15.00 -1.02 35.69
C ILE A 8 -15.91 -1.05 34.46
N ARG A 9 -17.24 -1.10 34.64
CA ARG A 9 -18.20 -1.13 33.52
C ARG A 9 -18.13 0.14 32.67
N ARG A 10 -17.94 1.30 33.30
CA ARG A 10 -17.80 2.59 32.60
C ARG A 10 -16.50 2.66 31.80
N ALA A 11 -15.39 2.20 32.37
CA ALA A 11 -14.11 2.10 31.67
C ALA A 11 -14.19 1.13 30.48
N GLN A 12 -14.79 -0.05 30.67
CA GLN A 12 -15.01 -1.03 29.60
C GLN A 12 -15.88 -0.47 28.46
N ALA A 13 -16.94 0.27 28.78
CA ALA A 13 -17.81 0.91 27.78
C ALA A 13 -17.05 1.98 26.96
N ALA A 14 -16.22 2.79 27.61
CA ALA A 14 -15.39 3.79 26.94
C ALA A 14 -14.37 3.15 26.00
N PHE A 15 -13.67 2.09 26.45
CA PHE A 15 -12.72 1.34 25.63
C PHE A 15 -13.39 0.64 24.44
N ARG A 16 -14.60 0.11 24.61
CA ARG A 16 -15.37 -0.48 23.50
C ARG A 16 -15.71 0.56 22.43
N GLY A 17 -16.11 1.78 22.82
CA GLY A 17 -16.42 2.87 21.88
C GLY A 17 -15.22 3.38 21.07
N ILE A 18 -13.99 3.24 21.60
CA ILE A 18 -12.77 3.58 20.87
C ILE A 18 -12.47 2.53 19.79
N ARG A 19 -12.63 1.23 20.12
CA ARG A 19 -12.42 0.13 19.16
C ARG A 19 -13.39 0.21 17.99
N THR A 20 -14.68 0.42 18.25
CA THR A 20 -15.69 0.52 17.20
C THR A 20 -15.47 1.71 16.26
N ARG A 21 -14.92 2.82 16.75
CA ARG A 21 -14.51 3.97 15.91
C ARG A 21 -13.28 3.67 15.06
N GLY A 22 -12.34 2.86 15.55
CA GLY A 22 -11.20 2.38 14.78
C GLY A 22 -11.61 1.48 13.62
N ASP A 23 -12.55 0.56 13.86
CA ASP A 23 -13.06 -0.35 12.84
C ASP A 23 -13.80 0.38 11.71
N ALA A 24 -14.46 1.50 12.01
CA ALA A 24 -15.19 2.31 11.02
C ALA A 24 -14.28 2.95 9.95
N GLY A 25 -13.00 3.18 10.26
CA GLY A 25 -12.01 3.75 9.32
C GLY A 25 -10.96 2.75 8.82
N MET A 26 -10.94 1.55 9.39
CA MET A 26 -9.92 0.52 9.11
C MET A 26 -9.94 0.11 7.63
N SER A 27 -11.12 -0.20 7.08
CA SER A 27 -11.24 -0.58 5.67
C SER A 27 -10.85 0.54 4.71
N THR A 28 -11.23 1.80 4.98
CA THR A 28 -10.81 2.94 4.14
C THR A 28 -9.30 3.19 4.19
N ALA A 29 -8.68 3.03 5.37
CA ALA A 29 -7.24 3.14 5.52
C ALA A 29 -6.49 2.02 4.77
N GLU A 30 -7.00 0.79 4.81
CA GLU A 30 -6.45 -0.35 4.05
C GLU A 30 -6.44 -0.09 2.55
N TYR A 31 -7.56 0.40 1.99
CA TYR A 31 -7.63 0.75 0.57
C TYR A 31 -6.65 1.89 0.22
N ALA A 32 -6.60 2.94 1.04
CA ALA A 32 -5.70 4.07 0.80
C ALA A 32 -4.22 3.64 0.82
N VAL A 33 -3.81 2.87 1.81
CA VAL A 33 -2.44 2.34 1.91
C VAL A 33 -2.15 1.37 0.77
N GLY A 34 -3.12 0.53 0.38
CA GLY A 34 -3.01 -0.36 -0.77
C GLY A 34 -2.74 0.39 -2.08
N THR A 35 -3.48 1.47 -2.34
CA THR A 35 -3.25 2.32 -3.52
C THR A 35 -1.88 2.99 -3.47
N ILE A 36 -1.48 3.54 -2.32
CA ILE A 36 -0.17 4.19 -2.16
C ILE A 36 0.96 3.19 -2.40
N ALA A 37 0.85 1.98 -1.85
CA ALA A 37 1.84 0.91 -2.06
C ALA A 37 1.96 0.53 -3.54
N ALA A 38 0.83 0.39 -4.24
CA ALA A 38 0.81 0.11 -5.68
C ALA A 38 1.45 1.25 -6.49
N CYS A 39 1.11 2.51 -6.20
CA CYS A 39 1.70 3.68 -6.85
C CYS A 39 3.22 3.78 -6.62
N ALA A 40 3.68 3.49 -5.39
CA ALA A 40 5.11 3.49 -5.07
C ALA A 40 5.87 2.42 -5.86
N PHE A 41 5.29 1.21 -5.96
CA PHE A 41 5.88 0.15 -6.77
C PHE A 41 5.91 0.50 -8.26
N ALA A 42 4.83 1.08 -8.79
CA ALA A 42 4.79 1.56 -10.17
C ALA A 42 5.85 2.63 -10.45
N ALA A 43 6.05 3.57 -9.52
CA ALA A 43 7.10 4.59 -9.63
C ALA A 43 8.51 3.96 -9.62
N LEU A 44 8.74 2.95 -8.78
CA LEU A 44 10.00 2.20 -8.76
C LEU A 44 10.24 1.47 -10.10
N LEU A 45 9.25 0.76 -10.62
CA LEU A 45 9.35 0.09 -11.92
C LEU A 45 9.61 1.07 -13.05
N TYR A 46 8.93 2.23 -13.04
CA TYR A 46 9.19 3.28 -14.01
C TYR A 46 10.64 3.76 -13.97
N LYS A 47 11.20 3.96 -12.78
CA LYS A 47 12.62 4.32 -12.62
C LYS A 47 13.57 3.25 -13.15
N ILE A 48 13.28 1.98 -12.91
CA ILE A 48 14.08 0.86 -13.42
C ILE A 48 14.05 0.85 -14.95
N VAL A 49 12.85 0.88 -15.55
CA VAL A 49 12.68 0.81 -17.02
C VAL A 49 13.28 2.03 -17.72
N THR A 50 13.19 3.21 -17.09
CA THR A 50 13.75 4.44 -17.64
C THR A 50 15.25 4.58 -17.37
N SER A 51 15.89 3.63 -16.67
CA SER A 51 17.33 3.69 -16.42
C SER A 51 18.13 3.50 -17.74
N PRO A 52 19.30 4.15 -17.89
CA PRO A 52 20.11 4.06 -19.11
C PRO A 52 20.43 2.62 -19.51
N GLY A 53 20.85 1.78 -18.55
CA GLY A 53 21.21 0.39 -18.84
C GLY A 53 20.05 -0.45 -19.36
N VAL A 54 18.83 -0.23 -18.85
CA VAL A 54 17.64 -0.95 -19.34
C VAL A 54 17.24 -0.46 -20.74
N GLN A 55 17.29 0.85 -20.98
CA GLN A 55 16.99 1.42 -22.30
C GLN A 55 17.99 0.96 -23.36
N GLU A 56 19.29 0.94 -23.05
CA GLU A 56 20.34 0.46 -23.95
C GLU A 56 20.16 -1.02 -24.30
N MET A 57 19.86 -1.86 -23.29
CA MET A 57 19.58 -3.27 -23.49
C MET A 57 18.36 -3.48 -24.40
N LEU A 58 17.24 -2.79 -24.14
CA LEU A 58 16.04 -2.87 -24.97
C LEU A 58 16.30 -2.42 -26.40
N THR A 59 17.03 -1.31 -26.57
CA THR A 59 17.41 -0.78 -27.90
C THR A 59 18.25 -1.81 -28.66
N GLY A 60 19.23 -2.45 -27.99
CA GLY A 60 20.06 -3.48 -28.59
C GLY A 60 19.28 -4.74 -28.98
N LEU A 61 18.26 -5.12 -28.20
CA LEU A 61 17.36 -6.23 -28.56
C LEU A 61 16.52 -5.90 -29.79
N ILE A 62 15.97 -4.70 -29.87
CA ILE A 62 15.17 -4.23 -31.01
C ILE A 62 16.04 -4.17 -32.28
N ASP A 63 17.24 -3.60 -32.20
CA ASP A 63 18.16 -3.52 -33.35
C ASP A 63 18.53 -4.90 -33.90
N ARG A 64 18.80 -5.88 -33.01
CA ARG A 64 19.04 -7.28 -33.42
C ARG A 64 17.81 -7.90 -34.08
N ALA A 65 16.62 -7.67 -33.53
CA ALA A 65 15.39 -8.21 -34.10
C ALA A 65 15.12 -7.64 -35.51
N LEU A 66 15.36 -6.34 -35.72
CA LEU A 66 15.20 -5.71 -37.02
C LEU A 66 16.21 -6.22 -38.05
N LYS A 67 17.47 -6.43 -37.64
CA LYS A 67 18.52 -7.00 -38.51
C LYS A 67 18.28 -8.45 -38.92
N LEU A 68 17.48 -9.20 -38.16
CA LEU A 68 17.11 -10.58 -38.50
C LEU A 68 15.85 -10.64 -39.40
N ALA A 69 15.02 -9.60 -39.40
CA ALA A 69 13.76 -9.56 -40.11
C ALA A 69 13.84 -8.96 -41.53
N GLY A 70 14.85 -8.12 -41.80
CA GLY A 70 15.18 -7.59 -43.13
C GLY A 70 16.32 -8.36 -43.77
#